data_AF-A0A285BJ22-F1
#
_entry.id   AF-A0A285BJ22-F1
#
_cell.length_a   1.000
_cell.length_b   1.000
_cell.length_c   1.000
_cell.angle_alpha   90.00
_cell.angle_beta   90.00
_cell.angle_gamma   90.00
#
_symmetry.space_group_name_H-M   'P 1'
#
loop_
_entity.id
_entity.type
_entity.pdbx_description
1 polymer ?
#
loop_
_entity_poly.entity_id
_entity_poly.type
_entity_poly.pdbx_seq_one_letter_code
_entity_poly.pdbx_strand_id
1 'polypeptide(L)'
;MQLLSIGIPNALSNGSDSLKHGIRELNIEGINVAVNLNDCGHVTFFNLNVEDKASCKNINKIKNYIAEIISDIIVNQIDKKLIKKIIGKYYYYFNQEEKLEIAKIANGILDNEVNRETFKLIKKEQIYTALKDFLSDNERIDIEGFVNFRLRDFIGELSEVVDRAVDEYMMQKEYNEFIGLLKYFVELQDSKINILNILVNEDGKFGFYDSNNKPITGEFLSDISIEFSGGELSDDDMLISTLITVAPAKIYIHSANNIKNKEILETMKKVFSGRVFICHGCELCLAHEIRK
;
A
#
# COMPACT_ATOMS: atom_id res chain seq x y z
N MET A 1 5.89 19.45 44.33
CA MET A 1 5.88 17.96 44.34
C MET A 1 6.05 17.48 42.91
N GLN A 2 6.92 16.49 42.68
CA GLN A 2 7.00 15.88 41.34
C GLN A 2 5.74 15.06 41.10
N LEU A 3 5.03 15.36 40.02
CA LEU A 3 3.76 14.72 39.67
C LEU A 3 3.96 13.57 38.70
N LEU A 4 4.73 13.81 37.64
CA LEU A 4 4.89 12.87 36.54
C LEU A 4 6.23 13.10 35.83
N SER A 5 6.87 12.03 35.38
CA SER A 5 8.04 12.07 34.50
C SER A 5 7.72 11.37 33.17
N ILE A 6 7.81 12.09 32.06
CA ILE A 6 7.45 11.59 30.72
C ILE A 6 8.71 11.51 29.85
N GLY A 7 9.14 10.30 29.51
CA GLY A 7 10.22 10.04 28.57
C GLY A 7 9.72 10.07 27.13
N ILE A 8 10.22 11.01 26.33
CA ILE A 8 9.95 11.11 24.90
C ILE A 8 11.25 10.86 24.13
N PRO A 9 11.32 9.81 23.29
CA PRO A 9 12.45 9.59 22.38
C PRO A 9 12.74 10.83 21.52
N ASN A 10 14.01 11.19 21.34
CA ASN A 10 14.43 12.36 20.55
C ASN A 10 14.00 12.25 19.08
N ALA A 11 13.83 11.02 18.59
CA ALA A 11 13.28 10.77 17.27
C ALA A 11 11.83 11.30 17.12
N LEU A 12 11.12 11.56 18.22
CA LEU A 12 9.78 12.16 18.31
C LEU A 12 9.85 13.67 18.59
N SER A 13 10.70 14.41 17.88
CA SER A 13 10.88 15.86 18.08
C SER A 13 9.55 16.65 18.16
N ASN A 14 8.60 16.39 17.26
CA ASN A 14 7.29 17.05 17.30
C ASN A 14 6.48 16.70 18.57
N GLY A 15 6.70 15.52 19.15
CA GLY A 15 6.04 15.11 20.39
C GLY A 15 6.48 15.94 21.59
N SER A 16 7.75 16.33 21.64
CA SER A 16 8.26 17.28 22.63
C SER A 16 7.58 18.65 22.53
N ASP A 17 7.35 19.14 21.32
CA ASP A 17 6.68 20.42 21.09
C ASP A 17 5.18 20.36 21.42
N SER A 18 4.49 19.28 21.03
CA SER A 18 3.09 19.03 21.40
C SER A 18 2.91 18.99 22.92
N LEU A 19 3.81 18.31 23.64
CA LEU A 19 3.76 18.25 25.10
C LEU A 19 3.95 19.63 25.73
N LYS A 20 4.96 20.40 25.28
CA LYS A 20 5.18 21.77 25.76
C LYS A 20 3.98 22.67 25.48
N HIS A 21 3.36 22.55 24.32
CA HIS A 21 2.18 23.32 23.95
C HIS A 21 1.02 23.04 24.89
N GLY A 22 0.65 21.76 25.07
CA GLY A 22 -0.46 21.41 25.94
C GLY A 22 -0.24 21.82 27.40
N ILE A 23 0.98 21.73 27.92
CA ILE A 23 1.29 22.22 29.27
C ILE A 23 1.10 23.73 29.39
N ARG A 24 1.38 24.51 28.34
CA ARG A 24 1.09 25.95 28.33
C ARG A 24 -0.41 26.23 28.39
N GLU A 25 -1.23 25.44 27.72
CA GLU A 25 -2.69 25.57 27.78
C GLU A 25 -3.24 25.30 29.19
N LEU A 26 -2.73 24.28 29.89
CA LEU A 26 -3.07 24.05 31.30
C LEU A 26 -2.76 25.25 32.19
N ASN A 27 -1.61 25.88 31.97
CA ASN A 27 -1.21 27.07 32.73
C ASN A 27 -2.17 28.25 32.47
N ILE A 28 -2.67 28.40 31.24
CA ILE A 28 -3.67 29.42 30.89
C ILE A 28 -5.01 29.15 31.58
N GLU A 29 -5.41 27.87 31.74
CA GLU A 29 -6.58 27.46 32.52
C GLU A 29 -6.41 27.60 34.04
N GLY A 30 -5.28 28.14 34.51
CA GLY A 30 -5.00 28.37 35.92
C GLY A 30 -4.45 27.16 36.68
N ILE A 31 -4.00 26.12 35.98
CA ILE A 31 -3.34 24.95 36.58
C ILE A 31 -1.84 25.11 36.40
N ASN A 32 -1.12 25.44 37.47
CA ASN A 32 0.29 25.79 37.40
C ASN A 32 1.18 24.53 37.42
N VAL A 33 1.73 24.19 36.25
CA VAL A 33 2.62 23.04 36.05
C VAL A 33 3.97 23.53 35.54
N ALA A 34 5.00 23.36 36.37
CA ALA A 34 6.39 23.61 36.01
C ALA A 34 7.00 22.37 35.32
N VAL A 35 7.85 22.59 34.33
CA VAL A 35 8.47 21.52 33.53
C VAL A 35 9.98 21.63 33.62
N ASN A 36 10.62 20.56 34.08
CA ASN A 36 12.07 20.42 34.06
C ASN A 36 12.49 19.32 33.08
N LEU A 37 13.33 19.68 32.12
CA LEU A 37 13.84 18.75 31.12
C LEU A 37 15.11 18.07 31.63
N ASN A 38 15.23 16.78 31.35
CA ASN A 38 16.44 16.03 31.57
C ASN A 38 16.73 15.13 30.36
N ASP A 39 17.82 15.40 29.65
CA ASP A 39 18.22 14.61 28.49
C ASP A 39 19.03 13.39 28.91
N CYS A 40 18.52 12.21 28.57
CA CYS A 40 19.12 10.92 28.90
C CYS A 40 19.40 10.16 27.60
N GLY A 41 20.51 10.47 26.95
CA GLY A 41 20.91 9.83 25.70
C GLY A 41 19.93 10.16 24.56
N HIS A 42 19.16 9.15 24.10
CA HIS A 42 18.20 9.30 23.01
C HIS A 42 16.77 9.61 23.47
N VAL A 43 16.57 9.90 24.76
CA VAL A 43 15.25 10.21 25.35
C VAL A 43 15.36 11.48 26.17
N THR A 44 14.42 12.42 25.97
CA THR A 44 14.24 13.58 26.84
C THR A 44 13.12 13.30 27.84
N PHE A 45 13.42 13.41 29.13
CA PHE A 45 12.45 13.31 30.21
C PHE A 45 11.89 14.68 30.59
N PHE A 46 10.56 14.78 30.55
CA PHE A 46 9.78 15.95 30.97
C PHE A 46 9.27 15.69 32.40
N ASN A 47 9.91 16.31 33.39
CA ASN A 47 9.51 16.20 34.79
C ASN A 47 8.53 17.32 35.13
N LEU A 48 7.27 16.93 35.33
CA LEU A 48 6.16 17.81 35.65
C LEU A 48 6.07 17.98 37.16
N ASN A 49 6.15 19.23 37.61
CA ASN A 49 6.07 19.61 39.01
C ASN A 49 4.85 20.50 39.23
N VAL A 50 4.13 20.23 40.32
CA VAL A 50 3.03 21.06 40.79
C VAL A 50 3.40 21.68 42.12
N GLU A 51 3.24 23.00 42.23
CA GLU A 51 3.73 23.78 43.36
C GLU A 51 2.61 24.38 44.23
N ASP A 52 1.41 24.61 43.67
CA ASP A 52 0.31 25.22 44.40
C ASP A 52 -0.75 24.21 44.89
N LYS A 53 -1.41 24.56 46.01
CA LYS A 53 -2.42 23.71 46.66
C LYS A 53 -3.67 23.48 45.79
N ALA A 54 -4.01 24.38 44.87
CA ALA A 54 -5.19 24.23 44.03
C ALA A 54 -4.93 23.20 42.93
N SER A 55 -3.76 23.26 42.28
CA SER A 55 -3.32 22.27 41.30
C SER A 55 -3.10 20.89 41.92
N CYS A 56 -2.65 20.80 43.18
CA CYS A 56 -2.58 19.53 43.91
C CYS A 56 -3.96 18.86 44.10
N LYS A 57 -5.06 19.61 44.13
CA LYS A 57 -6.43 19.03 44.14
C LYS A 57 -6.88 18.54 42.77
N ASN A 58 -6.21 18.96 41.70
CA ASN A 58 -6.54 18.69 40.31
C ASN A 58 -5.60 17.67 39.64
N ILE A 59 -4.84 16.88 40.42
CA ILE A 59 -3.89 15.89 39.92
C ILE A 59 -4.50 14.96 38.86
N ASN A 60 -5.70 14.44 39.10
CA ASN A 60 -6.37 13.55 38.13
C ASN A 60 -6.76 14.30 36.85
N LYS A 61 -7.16 15.57 36.93
CA LYS A 61 -7.46 16.39 35.74
C LYS A 61 -6.18 16.59 34.92
N ILE A 62 -5.05 16.87 35.58
CA ILE A 62 -3.74 17.01 34.91
C ILE A 62 -3.34 15.70 34.25
N LYS A 63 -3.40 14.57 34.97
CA LYS A 63 -3.05 13.25 34.42
C LYS A 63 -3.90 12.89 33.20
N ASN A 64 -5.22 13.13 33.25
CA ASN A 64 -6.11 12.90 32.11
C ASN A 64 -5.73 13.79 30.91
N TYR A 65 -5.47 15.07 31.15
CA TYR A 65 -5.09 15.98 30.07
C TYR A 65 -3.73 15.60 29.45
N ILE A 66 -2.76 15.17 30.26
CA ILE A 66 -1.50 14.62 29.77
C ILE A 66 -1.71 13.33 28.96
N ALA A 67 -2.60 12.43 29.41
CA ALA A 67 -2.95 11.23 28.67
C ALA A 67 -3.51 11.56 27.27
N GLU A 68 -4.33 12.61 27.17
CA GLU A 68 -4.87 13.10 25.90
C GLU A 68 -3.76 13.60 24.96
N ILE A 69 -2.81 14.40 25.46
CA ILE A 69 -1.68 14.85 24.64
C ILE A 69 -0.82 13.67 24.18
N ILE A 70 -0.53 12.72 25.07
CA ILE A 70 0.30 11.56 24.74
C ILE A 70 -0.42 10.66 23.72
N SER A 71 -1.74 10.49 23.81
CA SER A 71 -2.51 9.70 22.85
C SER A 71 -2.41 10.32 21.44
N ASP A 72 -2.51 11.66 21.34
CA ASP A 72 -2.27 12.39 20.11
C ASP A 72 -0.86 12.20 19.57
N ILE A 73 0.17 12.29 20.43
CA ILE A 73 1.56 12.10 20.03
C ILE A 73 1.76 10.71 19.42
N ILE A 74 1.20 9.67 20.05
CA ILE A 74 1.34 8.27 19.63
C ILE A 74 0.61 8.02 18.31
N VAL A 75 -0.67 8.39 18.22
CA VAL A 75 -1.49 8.08 17.04
C VAL A 75 -0.97 8.79 15.78
N ASN A 76 -0.45 10.00 15.94
CA ASN A 76 0.17 10.75 14.85
C ASN A 76 1.52 10.15 14.37
N GLN A 77 2.04 9.11 15.04
CA GLN A 77 3.19 8.35 14.52
C GLN A 77 2.81 7.35 13.43
N ILE A 78 1.53 7.04 13.23
CA ILE A 78 1.06 6.16 12.15
C ILE A 78 1.58 6.67 10.81
N ASP A 79 1.38 7.97 10.53
CA ASP A 79 1.76 8.59 9.26
C ASP A 79 3.28 8.75 9.09
N LYS A 80 3.99 8.78 10.21
CA LYS A 80 5.41 9.17 10.22
C LYS A 80 6.34 7.96 10.23
N LYS A 81 6.07 7.00 11.12
CA LYS A 81 7.09 6.03 11.56
C LYS A 81 6.58 4.64 11.83
N LEU A 82 5.37 4.47 12.37
CA LEU A 82 4.96 3.18 12.92
C LEU A 82 4.93 2.09 11.84
N ILE A 83 4.35 2.38 10.68
CA ILE A 83 4.37 1.46 9.53
C ILE A 83 5.80 1.07 9.15
N LYS A 84 6.68 2.07 8.97
CA LYS A 84 8.10 1.83 8.63
C LYS A 84 8.84 1.04 9.72
N LYS A 85 8.52 1.28 11.00
CA LYS A 85 9.10 0.57 12.15
C LYS A 85 8.66 -0.89 12.15
N ILE A 86 7.38 -1.16 11.89
CA ILE A 86 6.82 -2.51 11.80
C ILE A 86 7.46 -3.26 10.63
N ILE A 87 7.50 -2.66 9.43
CA ILE A 87 8.18 -3.22 8.26
C ILE A 87 9.66 -3.50 8.56
N GLY A 88 10.38 -2.53 9.10
CA GLY A 88 11.80 -2.69 9.42
C GLY A 88 12.09 -3.80 10.44
N LYS A 89 11.15 -4.04 11.37
CA LYS A 89 11.28 -5.03 12.42
C LYS A 89 10.93 -6.45 11.95
N TYR A 90 9.76 -6.63 11.34
CA TYR A 90 9.24 -7.96 10.99
C TYR A 90 9.60 -8.39 9.57
N TYR A 91 9.85 -7.42 8.68
CA TYR A 91 10.17 -7.65 7.27
C TYR A 91 11.58 -7.14 6.93
N TYR A 92 12.54 -7.43 7.82
CA TYR A 92 13.91 -6.91 7.74
C TYR A 92 14.67 -7.37 6.49
N TYR A 93 14.28 -8.50 5.89
CA TYR A 93 14.91 -9.11 4.73
C TYR A 93 14.65 -8.38 3.40
N PHE A 94 13.61 -7.54 3.30
CA PHE A 94 13.43 -6.67 2.15
C PHE A 94 14.48 -5.55 2.12
N ASN A 95 14.89 -5.15 0.92
CA ASN A 95 15.78 -4.00 0.75
C ASN A 95 15.03 -2.67 0.99
N GLN A 96 15.75 -1.54 0.99
CA GLN A 96 15.14 -0.24 1.33
C GLN A 96 14.09 0.23 0.32
N GLU A 97 14.27 -0.04 -0.97
CA GLU A 97 13.31 0.33 -2.01
C GLU A 97 12.02 -0.49 -1.86
N GLU A 98 12.16 -1.81 -1.67
CA GLU A 98 11.03 -2.71 -1.44
C GLU A 98 10.24 -2.30 -0.18
N LYS A 99 10.93 -1.98 0.92
CA LYS A 99 10.30 -1.48 2.14
C LYS A 99 9.54 -0.17 1.93
N LEU A 100 10.03 0.70 1.06
CA LEU A 100 9.34 1.96 0.73
C LEU A 100 8.08 1.71 -0.10
N GLU A 101 8.12 0.78 -1.05
CA GLU A 101 6.94 0.38 -1.83
C GLU A 101 5.88 -0.29 -0.93
N ILE A 102 6.27 -1.24 -0.07
CA ILE A 102 5.37 -1.85 0.91
C ILE A 102 4.74 -0.77 1.82
N ALA A 103 5.54 0.20 2.29
CA ALA A 103 5.01 1.30 3.09
C ALA A 103 4.00 2.17 2.32
N LYS A 104 4.19 2.38 1.01
CA LYS A 104 3.20 3.09 0.18
C LYS A 104 1.90 2.31 0.07
N ILE A 105 1.96 1.01 -0.19
CA ILE A 105 0.80 0.12 -0.27
C ILE A 105 0.04 0.11 1.07
N ALA A 106 0.74 -0.09 2.18
CA ALA A 106 0.14 -0.06 3.52
C ALA A 106 -0.57 1.28 3.81
N ASN A 107 0.01 2.40 3.38
CA ASN A 107 -0.65 3.69 3.49
C ASN A 107 -1.90 3.79 2.59
N GLY A 108 -1.84 3.25 1.37
CA GLY A 108 -3.00 3.14 0.48
C GLY A 108 -4.14 2.32 1.07
N ILE A 109 -3.85 1.21 1.76
CA ILE A 109 -4.84 0.39 2.47
C ILE A 109 -5.49 1.22 3.60
N LEU A 110 -4.68 1.92 4.40
CA LEU A 110 -5.21 2.81 5.45
C LEU A 110 -6.13 3.89 4.88
N ASP A 111 -5.76 4.48 3.75
CA ASP A 111 -6.50 5.60 3.16
C ASP A 111 -7.82 5.14 2.51
N ASN A 112 -7.78 4.06 1.73
CA ASN A 112 -8.89 3.68 0.85
C ASN A 112 -9.84 2.65 1.46
N GLU A 113 -9.34 1.75 2.31
CA GLU A 113 -10.15 0.64 2.83
C GLU A 113 -10.53 0.83 4.29
N VAL A 114 -9.56 1.23 5.12
CA VAL A 114 -9.77 1.36 6.57
C VAL A 114 -10.34 2.73 6.94
N ASN A 115 -10.11 3.74 6.09
CA ASN A 115 -10.26 5.16 6.41
C ASN A 115 -9.36 5.60 7.58
N ARG A 116 -8.16 6.08 7.22
CA ARG A 116 -7.10 6.46 8.14
C ARG A 116 -7.56 7.38 9.26
N GLU A 117 -8.37 8.40 8.95
CA GLU A 117 -8.77 9.39 9.94
C GLU A 117 -9.76 8.79 10.95
N THR A 118 -10.69 7.96 10.49
CA THR A 118 -11.57 7.19 11.40
C THR A 118 -10.76 6.21 12.25
N PHE A 119 -9.80 5.50 11.66
CA PHE A 119 -8.91 4.59 12.38
C PHE A 119 -8.14 5.33 13.48
N LYS A 120 -7.50 6.46 13.16
CA LYS A 120 -6.78 7.28 14.13
C LYS A 120 -7.69 7.74 15.27
N LEU A 121 -8.90 8.20 14.97
CA LEU A 121 -9.84 8.65 16.01
C LEU A 121 -10.16 7.53 17.01
N ILE A 122 -10.50 6.34 16.51
CA ILE A 122 -10.79 5.17 17.34
C ILE A 122 -9.55 4.76 18.16
N LYS A 123 -8.37 4.72 17.54
CA LYS A 123 -7.13 4.36 18.23
C LYS A 123 -6.70 5.37 19.26
N LYS A 124 -6.90 6.66 18.99
CA LYS A 124 -6.64 7.72 19.96
C LYS A 124 -7.43 7.49 21.23
N GLU A 125 -8.72 7.19 21.14
CA GLU A 125 -9.58 6.96 22.31
C GLU A 125 -9.17 5.71 23.11
N GLN A 126 -8.83 4.62 22.41
CA GLN A 126 -8.31 3.40 23.03
C GLN A 126 -6.98 3.64 23.77
N ILE A 127 -6.05 4.35 23.11
CA ILE A 127 -4.74 4.70 23.67
C ILE A 127 -4.91 5.64 24.87
N TYR A 128 -5.81 6.63 24.77
CA TYR A 128 -6.15 7.55 25.86
C TYR A 128 -6.64 6.79 27.09
N THR A 129 -7.56 5.83 26.91
CA THR A 129 -8.08 5.01 28.01
C THR A 129 -6.96 4.21 28.68
N ALA A 130 -6.11 3.54 27.88
CA ALA A 130 -4.96 2.79 28.40
C ALA A 130 -3.93 3.67 29.12
N LEU A 131 -3.71 4.91 28.64
CA LEU A 131 -2.82 5.87 29.29
C LEU A 131 -3.41 6.37 30.61
N LYS A 132 -4.71 6.68 30.64
CA LYS A 132 -5.39 7.12 31.85
C LYS A 132 -5.29 6.07 32.96
N ASP A 133 -5.55 4.81 32.63
CA ASP A 133 -5.42 3.69 33.57
C ASP A 133 -3.97 3.47 34.01
N PHE A 134 -2.99 3.63 33.10
CA PHE A 134 -1.59 3.52 33.48
C PHE A 134 -1.13 4.65 34.40
N LEU A 135 -1.51 5.89 34.09
CA LEU A 135 -1.08 7.08 34.82
C LEU A 135 -1.80 7.22 36.16
N SER A 136 -2.89 6.51 36.43
CA SER A 136 -3.49 6.51 37.79
C SER A 136 -2.50 6.01 38.83
N ASP A 137 -1.76 4.95 38.49
CA ASP A 137 -0.91 4.21 39.42
C ASP A 137 0.59 4.49 39.22
N ASN A 138 0.97 5.17 38.14
CA ASN A 138 2.36 5.41 37.78
C ASN A 138 2.67 6.91 37.65
N GLU A 139 3.81 7.31 38.22
CA GLU A 139 4.36 8.68 38.16
C GLU A 139 5.49 8.80 37.12
N ARG A 140 5.75 7.74 36.36
CA ARG A 140 6.73 7.75 35.28
C ARG A 140 6.22 6.95 34.10
N ILE A 141 6.37 7.52 32.91
CA ILE A 141 6.06 6.87 31.64
C ILE A 141 7.22 7.07 30.68
N ASP A 142 7.61 6.00 30.00
CA ASP A 142 8.44 6.06 28.79
C ASP A 142 7.52 5.78 27.60
N ILE A 143 7.36 6.74 26.68
CA ILE A 143 6.37 6.63 25.60
C ILE A 143 6.70 5.42 24.70
N GLU A 144 7.97 5.21 24.36
CA GLU A 144 8.35 4.10 23.50
C GLU A 144 8.10 2.74 24.18
N GLY A 145 8.47 2.60 25.44
CA GLY A 145 8.16 1.43 26.25
C GLY A 145 6.65 1.20 26.34
N PHE A 146 5.86 2.25 26.59
CA PHE A 146 4.40 2.14 26.65
C PHE A 146 3.83 1.60 25.34
N VAL A 147 4.25 2.16 24.20
CA VAL A 147 3.83 1.71 22.86
C VAL A 147 4.23 0.25 22.62
N ASN A 148 5.48 -0.11 22.92
CA ASN A 148 6.00 -1.45 22.61
C ASN A 148 5.39 -2.55 23.51
N PHE A 149 5.08 -2.25 24.76
CA PHE A 149 4.69 -3.28 25.74
C PHE A 149 3.21 -3.28 26.10
N ARG A 150 2.57 -2.11 26.13
CA ARG A 150 1.18 -1.93 26.58
C ARG A 150 0.18 -1.73 25.45
N LEU A 151 0.63 -1.22 24.30
CA LEU A 151 -0.22 -1.04 23.11
C LEU A 151 -0.04 -2.16 22.07
N ARG A 152 0.08 -3.41 22.53
CA ARG A 152 0.31 -4.56 21.63
C ARG A 152 -0.80 -4.75 20.62
N ASP A 153 -2.06 -4.61 21.05
CA ASP A 153 -3.22 -4.79 20.17
C ASP A 153 -3.22 -3.73 19.06
N PHE A 154 -2.98 -2.46 19.42
CA PHE A 154 -2.82 -1.37 18.46
C PHE A 154 -1.69 -1.63 17.45
N ILE A 155 -0.53 -2.11 17.92
CA ILE A 155 0.58 -2.47 17.03
C ILE A 155 0.24 -3.71 16.19
N GLY A 156 -0.53 -4.65 16.73
CA GLY A 156 -1.02 -5.84 16.04
C GLY A 156 -1.89 -5.46 14.84
N GLU A 157 -2.87 -4.58 15.03
CA GLU A 157 -3.73 -4.11 13.95
C GLU A 157 -2.96 -3.36 12.85
N LEU A 158 -1.97 -2.54 13.23
CA LEU A 158 -1.06 -1.95 12.22
C LEU A 158 -0.19 -3.00 11.52
N SER A 159 0.15 -4.09 12.21
CA SER A 159 0.90 -5.19 11.61
C SER A 159 0.04 -5.93 10.61
N GLU A 160 -1.24 -6.19 10.89
CA GLU A 160 -2.17 -6.80 9.91
C GLU A 160 -2.27 -5.97 8.62
N VAL A 161 -2.30 -4.63 8.73
CA VAL A 161 -2.27 -3.74 7.55
C VAL A 161 -0.96 -3.89 6.78
N VAL A 162 0.18 -4.00 7.47
CA VAL A 162 1.48 -4.22 6.84
C VAL A 162 1.56 -5.59 6.19
N ASP A 163 1.04 -6.64 6.83
CA ASP A 163 1.03 -8.00 6.31
C ASP A 163 0.27 -8.06 4.99
N ARG A 164 -0.93 -7.45 4.94
CA ARG A 164 -1.70 -7.29 3.70
C ARG A 164 -0.94 -6.54 2.61
N ALA A 165 -0.23 -5.47 2.99
CA ALA A 165 0.57 -4.71 2.04
C ALA A 165 1.76 -5.51 1.48
N VAL A 166 2.34 -6.40 2.30
CA VAL A 166 3.39 -7.32 1.87
C VAL A 166 2.83 -8.36 0.89
N ASP A 167 1.66 -8.94 1.19
CA ASP A 167 1.01 -9.89 0.28
C ASP A 167 0.73 -9.25 -1.09
N GLU A 168 0.17 -8.04 -1.12
CA GLU A 168 -0.09 -7.30 -2.35
C GLU A 168 1.21 -6.96 -3.11
N TYR A 169 2.25 -6.52 -2.38
CA TYR A 169 3.57 -6.29 -2.96
C TYR A 169 4.15 -7.55 -3.61
N MET A 170 4.05 -8.69 -2.93
CA MET A 170 4.56 -9.97 -3.43
C MET A 170 3.80 -10.42 -4.67
N MET A 171 2.47 -10.31 -4.68
CA MET A 171 1.65 -10.59 -5.87
C MET A 171 2.04 -9.71 -7.06
N GLN A 172 2.28 -8.42 -6.83
CA GLN A 172 2.72 -7.49 -7.87
C GLN A 172 4.14 -7.84 -8.38
N LYS A 173 5.03 -8.24 -7.48
CA LYS A 173 6.39 -8.67 -7.81
C LYS A 173 6.37 -9.94 -8.66
N GLU A 174 5.62 -10.95 -8.25
CA GLU A 174 5.44 -12.21 -8.98
C GLU A 174 4.86 -11.96 -10.38
N TYR A 175 3.84 -11.11 -10.50
CA TYR A 175 3.30 -10.71 -11.80
C TYR A 175 4.37 -10.06 -12.69
N ASN A 176 5.17 -9.14 -12.16
CA ASN A 176 6.21 -8.46 -12.93
C ASN A 176 7.34 -9.41 -13.35
N GLU A 177 7.72 -10.36 -12.48
CA GLU A 177 8.68 -11.42 -12.79
C GLU A 177 8.17 -12.34 -13.90
N PHE A 178 6.90 -12.75 -13.81
CA PHE A 178 6.23 -13.53 -14.86
C PHE A 178 6.24 -12.78 -16.22
N ILE A 179 5.89 -11.50 -16.23
CA ILE A 179 5.98 -10.65 -17.43
C ILE A 179 7.41 -10.59 -17.96
N GLY A 180 8.41 -10.49 -17.08
CA GLY A 180 9.83 -10.49 -17.45
C GLY A 180 10.25 -11.78 -18.14
N LEU A 181 9.81 -12.94 -17.62
CA LEU A 181 10.06 -14.24 -18.24
C LEU A 181 9.41 -14.33 -19.63
N LEU A 182 8.15 -13.90 -19.77
CA LEU A 182 7.47 -13.92 -21.07
C LEU A 182 8.16 -13.02 -22.10
N LYS A 183 8.57 -11.82 -21.71
CA LYS A 183 9.37 -10.93 -22.58
C LYS A 183 10.62 -11.62 -23.09
N TYR A 184 11.37 -12.24 -22.18
CA TYR A 184 12.58 -12.96 -22.49
C TYR A 184 12.33 -14.09 -23.51
N PHE A 185 11.27 -14.88 -23.32
CA PHE A 185 10.90 -15.93 -24.28
C PHE A 185 10.54 -15.37 -25.66
N VAL A 186 9.75 -14.29 -25.73
CA VAL A 186 9.34 -13.66 -26.99
C VAL A 186 10.52 -13.03 -27.74
N GLU A 187 11.52 -12.51 -27.02
CA GLU A 187 12.73 -11.92 -27.63
C GLU A 187 13.67 -12.96 -28.26
N LEU A 188 13.67 -14.19 -27.75
CA LEU A 188 14.50 -15.28 -28.27
C LEU A 188 13.90 -15.97 -29.51
N GLN A 189 12.61 -15.79 -29.77
CA GLN A 189 11.92 -16.47 -30.87
C GLN A 189 11.99 -15.65 -32.16
N ASP A 190 12.18 -16.34 -33.28
CA ASP A 190 11.97 -15.76 -34.60
C ASP A 190 10.49 -15.48 -34.82
N SER A 191 10.18 -14.27 -35.28
CA SER A 191 8.82 -13.85 -35.58
C SER A 191 8.25 -14.68 -36.73
N LYS A 192 7.26 -15.53 -36.45
CA LYS A 192 6.56 -16.33 -37.47
C LYS A 192 5.63 -15.48 -38.35
N ILE A 193 5.15 -14.36 -37.82
CA ILE A 193 4.23 -13.44 -38.52
C ILE A 193 4.71 -12.00 -38.35
N ASN A 194 4.98 -11.32 -39.47
CA ASN A 194 5.46 -9.93 -39.44
C ASN A 194 4.37 -8.95 -38.91
N ILE A 195 3.14 -9.07 -39.42
CA ILE A 195 2.01 -8.23 -38.98
C ILE A 195 0.83 -9.14 -38.65
N LEU A 196 0.39 -9.07 -37.39
CA LEU A 196 -0.80 -9.73 -36.89
C LEU A 196 -1.87 -8.68 -36.57
N ASN A 197 -3.02 -8.82 -37.20
CA ASN A 197 -4.21 -8.02 -36.92
C ASN A 197 -5.13 -8.82 -36.00
N ILE A 198 -5.46 -8.26 -34.83
CA ILE A 198 -6.42 -8.81 -33.87
C ILE A 198 -7.68 -7.98 -33.93
N LEU A 199 -8.78 -8.58 -34.37
CA LEU A 199 -10.10 -7.97 -34.37
C LEU A 199 -10.88 -8.42 -33.15
N VAL A 200 -11.39 -7.46 -32.36
CA VAL A 200 -12.20 -7.76 -31.18
C VAL A 200 -13.68 -7.60 -31.54
N ASN A 201 -14.39 -8.73 -31.57
CA ASN A 201 -15.81 -8.78 -31.88
C ASN A 201 -16.64 -8.18 -30.73
N GLU A 202 -17.91 -7.84 -30.99
CA GLU A 202 -18.81 -7.27 -29.96
C GLU A 202 -19.09 -8.23 -28.80
N ASP A 203 -19.01 -9.53 -29.04
CA ASP A 203 -19.12 -10.56 -28.00
C ASP A 203 -17.82 -10.72 -27.19
N GLY A 204 -16.77 -9.96 -27.51
CA GLY A 204 -15.47 -9.96 -26.86
C GLY A 204 -14.48 -10.98 -27.40
N LYS A 205 -14.84 -11.77 -28.42
CA LYS A 205 -13.95 -12.79 -29.00
C LYS A 205 -12.90 -12.19 -29.93
N PHE A 206 -11.76 -12.86 -30.02
CA PHE A 206 -10.63 -12.43 -30.84
C PHE A 206 -10.60 -13.15 -32.20
N GLY A 207 -10.53 -12.38 -33.29
CA GLY A 207 -10.23 -12.87 -34.63
C GLY A 207 -8.81 -12.49 -35.06
N PHE A 208 -8.10 -13.41 -35.70
CA PHE A 208 -6.71 -13.21 -36.13
C PHE A 208 -6.61 -13.10 -37.65
N TYR A 209 -5.90 -12.08 -38.13
CA TYR A 209 -5.72 -11.81 -39.56
C TYR A 209 -4.27 -11.47 -39.89
N ASP A 210 -3.81 -11.87 -41.08
CA ASP A 210 -2.47 -11.56 -41.59
C ASP A 210 -2.37 -10.11 -42.09
N SER A 211 -1.21 -9.74 -42.67
CA SER A 211 -0.99 -8.42 -43.26
C SER A 211 -1.90 -8.07 -44.44
N ASN A 212 -2.55 -9.06 -45.05
CA ASN A 212 -3.46 -8.92 -46.19
C ASN A 212 -4.93 -9.01 -45.77
N ASN A 213 -5.22 -8.90 -44.46
CA ASN A 213 -6.56 -9.05 -43.88
C ASN A 213 -7.20 -10.42 -44.18
N LYS A 214 -6.39 -11.46 -44.42
CA LYS A 214 -6.87 -12.84 -44.55
C LYS A 214 -6.96 -13.48 -43.16
N PRO A 215 -8.06 -14.16 -42.83
CA PRO A 215 -8.18 -14.84 -41.55
C PRO A 215 -7.09 -15.91 -41.43
N ILE A 216 -6.40 -15.91 -40.29
CA ILE A 216 -5.47 -16.98 -39.92
C ILE A 216 -6.32 -18.10 -39.34
N THR A 217 -6.50 -19.18 -40.09
CA THR A 217 -7.42 -20.28 -39.75
C THR A 217 -6.71 -21.52 -39.18
N GLY A 218 -7.56 -22.43 -38.67
CA GLY A 218 -7.32 -23.69 -37.97
C GLY A 218 -5.92 -24.30 -38.01
N GLU A 219 -5.32 -24.64 -39.15
CA GLU A 219 -4.09 -25.45 -39.16
C GLU A 219 -2.90 -24.81 -38.41
N PHE A 220 -2.78 -23.48 -38.43
CA PHE A 220 -1.70 -22.77 -37.73
C PHE A 220 -1.99 -22.55 -36.24
N LEU A 221 -3.28 -22.49 -35.87
CA LEU A 221 -3.73 -22.31 -34.48
C LEU A 221 -4.05 -23.66 -33.80
N SER A 222 -4.27 -24.73 -34.56
CA SER A 222 -4.64 -26.06 -34.09
C SER A 222 -3.45 -26.74 -33.45
N ASP A 223 -2.26 -26.60 -34.03
CA ASP A 223 -1.01 -27.09 -33.43
C ASP A 223 -0.74 -26.42 -32.08
N ILE A 224 -1.15 -25.16 -31.93
CA ILE A 224 -1.09 -24.41 -30.67
C ILE A 224 -2.20 -24.87 -29.71
N SER A 225 -3.41 -25.15 -30.19
CA SER A 225 -4.52 -25.62 -29.33
C SER A 225 -4.38 -27.06 -28.83
N ILE A 226 -3.67 -27.92 -29.56
CA ILE A 226 -3.47 -29.33 -29.21
C ILE A 226 -2.57 -29.47 -27.98
N GLU A 227 -1.56 -28.61 -27.80
CA GLU A 227 -0.70 -28.60 -26.60
C GLU A 227 -1.43 -28.24 -25.30
N PHE A 228 -2.62 -27.62 -25.37
CA PHE A 228 -3.34 -27.08 -24.21
C PHE A 228 -4.72 -27.72 -23.97
N SER A 229 -5.08 -28.76 -24.72
CA SER A 229 -6.41 -29.40 -24.77
C SER A 229 -6.82 -30.20 -23.51
N GLY A 230 -6.15 -29.99 -22.38
CA GLY A 230 -6.45 -30.64 -21.09
C GLY A 230 -7.35 -29.83 -20.14
N GLY A 231 -7.67 -28.56 -20.44
CA GLY A 231 -8.50 -27.70 -19.58
C GLY A 231 -9.22 -26.56 -20.31
N GLU A 232 -10.30 -26.04 -19.71
CA GLU A 232 -11.06 -24.88 -20.18
C GLU A 232 -10.22 -23.60 -20.04
N LEU A 233 -9.32 -23.33 -20.99
CA LEU A 233 -8.60 -22.05 -21.05
C LEU A 233 -9.56 -20.91 -21.38
N SER A 234 -9.33 -19.74 -20.79
CA SER A 234 -10.07 -18.53 -21.14
C SER A 234 -9.67 -18.01 -22.53
N ASP A 235 -10.53 -17.21 -23.16
CA ASP A 235 -10.23 -16.55 -24.45
C ASP A 235 -8.98 -15.65 -24.35
N ASP A 236 -8.73 -15.05 -23.18
CA ASP A 236 -7.56 -14.22 -22.88
C ASP A 236 -6.27 -15.05 -22.81
N ASP A 237 -6.31 -16.23 -22.19
CA ASP A 237 -5.17 -17.14 -22.10
C ASP A 237 -4.80 -17.68 -23.49
N MET A 238 -5.80 -18.02 -24.30
CA MET A 238 -5.61 -18.46 -25.68
C MET A 238 -4.97 -17.35 -26.53
N LEU A 239 -5.41 -16.10 -26.35
CA LEU A 239 -4.81 -14.95 -27.03
C LEU A 239 -3.33 -14.80 -26.67
N ILE A 240 -2.99 -14.78 -25.38
CA ILE A 240 -1.61 -14.61 -24.93
C ILE A 240 -0.74 -15.77 -25.40
N SER A 241 -1.22 -17.01 -25.27
CA SER A 241 -0.49 -18.21 -25.70
C SER A 241 -0.22 -18.20 -27.21
N THR A 242 -1.21 -17.78 -28.01
CA THR A 242 -1.05 -17.61 -29.47
C THR A 242 0.03 -16.56 -29.77
N LEU A 243 -0.03 -15.40 -29.11
CA LEU A 243 0.92 -14.33 -29.33
C LEU A 243 2.34 -14.72 -28.93
N ILE A 244 2.51 -15.46 -27.83
CA ILE A 244 3.83 -15.96 -27.40
C ILE A 244 4.37 -16.94 -28.44
N THR A 245 3.54 -17.87 -28.91
CA THR A 245 3.96 -18.92 -29.87
C THR A 245 4.29 -18.39 -31.26
N VAL A 246 3.62 -17.31 -31.66
CA VAL A 246 3.81 -16.66 -32.96
C VAL A 246 4.91 -15.60 -32.91
N ALA A 247 5.12 -14.99 -31.74
CA ALA A 247 6.05 -13.90 -31.48
C ALA A 247 6.04 -12.81 -32.56
N PRO A 248 4.86 -12.26 -32.93
CA PRO A 248 4.74 -11.38 -34.08
C PRO A 248 5.59 -10.12 -33.96
N ALA A 249 6.10 -9.62 -35.08
CA ALA A 249 6.90 -8.40 -35.10
C ALA A 249 6.05 -7.14 -34.83
N LYS A 250 4.80 -7.12 -35.31
CA LYS A 250 3.80 -6.07 -35.04
C LYS A 250 2.41 -6.66 -34.80
N ILE A 251 1.71 -6.11 -33.83
CA ILE A 251 0.35 -6.46 -33.43
C ILE A 251 -0.52 -5.21 -33.57
N TYR A 252 -1.57 -5.28 -34.39
CA TYR A 252 -2.58 -4.23 -34.50
C TYR A 252 -3.89 -4.70 -33.89
N ILE A 253 -4.40 -3.97 -32.90
CA ILE A 253 -5.66 -4.28 -32.22
C ILE A 253 -6.75 -3.39 -32.78
N HIS A 254 -7.75 -4.02 -33.38
CA HIS A 254 -8.92 -3.40 -33.99
C HIS A 254 -10.11 -3.52 -33.05
N SER A 255 -10.91 -2.46 -32.97
CA SER A 255 -12.10 -2.40 -32.09
C SER A 255 -11.79 -2.66 -30.61
N ALA A 256 -10.66 -2.13 -30.12
CA ALA A 256 -10.18 -2.34 -28.75
C ALA A 256 -11.19 -1.98 -27.63
N ASN A 257 -12.20 -1.14 -27.94
CA ASN A 257 -13.29 -0.82 -27.02
C ASN A 257 -14.16 -2.03 -26.67
N ASN A 258 -14.16 -3.08 -27.50
CA ASN A 258 -14.92 -4.31 -27.29
C ASN A 258 -14.19 -5.30 -26.36
N ILE A 259 -12.95 -5.00 -25.93
CA ILE A 259 -12.20 -5.85 -25.01
C ILE A 259 -12.87 -5.81 -23.63
N LYS A 260 -13.31 -6.98 -23.15
CA LYS A 260 -13.94 -7.13 -21.84
C LYS A 260 -12.94 -6.96 -20.69
N ASN A 261 -11.82 -7.68 -20.76
CA ASN A 261 -10.77 -7.60 -19.76
C ASN A 261 -9.73 -6.54 -20.17
N LYS A 262 -9.79 -5.34 -19.61
CA LYS A 262 -8.83 -4.28 -19.96
C LYS A 262 -7.38 -4.60 -19.55
N GLU A 263 -7.18 -5.49 -18.58
CA GLU A 263 -5.83 -5.87 -18.13
C GLU A 263 -5.09 -6.72 -19.16
N ILE A 264 -5.80 -7.44 -20.04
CA ILE A 264 -5.18 -8.24 -21.11
C ILE A 264 -4.39 -7.35 -22.07
N LEU A 265 -4.92 -6.16 -22.38
CA LEU A 265 -4.27 -5.20 -23.26
C LEU A 265 -2.97 -4.68 -22.65
N GLU A 266 -2.99 -4.36 -21.35
CA GLU A 266 -1.78 -3.91 -20.64
C GLU A 266 -0.75 -5.03 -20.52
N THR A 267 -1.20 -6.27 -20.31
CA THR A 267 -0.36 -7.46 -20.33
C THR A 267 0.30 -7.64 -21.71
N MET A 268 -0.47 -7.55 -22.80
CA MET A 268 0.06 -7.61 -24.17
C MET A 268 1.09 -6.51 -24.44
N LYS A 269 0.80 -5.25 -24.08
CA LYS A 269 1.74 -4.13 -24.26
C LYS A 269 3.02 -4.33 -23.45
N LYS A 270 2.92 -4.90 -22.25
CA LYS A 270 4.07 -5.23 -21.42
C LYS A 270 4.88 -6.34 -22.10
N VAL A 271 4.30 -7.50 -22.37
CA VAL A 271 5.00 -8.66 -22.95
C VAL A 271 5.59 -8.35 -24.33
N PHE A 272 4.82 -7.73 -25.22
CA PHE A 272 5.22 -7.39 -26.60
C PHE A 272 5.62 -5.92 -26.71
N SER A 273 6.58 -5.50 -25.89
CA SER A 273 6.97 -4.09 -25.75
C SER A 273 7.34 -3.45 -27.09
N GLY A 274 6.68 -2.32 -27.41
CA GLY A 274 6.89 -1.58 -28.67
C GLY A 274 6.30 -2.24 -29.93
N ARG A 275 5.62 -3.39 -29.81
CA ARG A 275 5.03 -4.12 -30.94
C ARG A 275 3.51 -4.01 -31.03
N VAL A 276 2.83 -3.50 -30.00
CA VAL A 276 1.36 -3.41 -29.93
C VAL A 276 0.86 -2.02 -30.31
N PHE A 277 -0.06 -1.95 -31.27
CA PHE A 277 -0.63 -0.72 -31.81
C PHE A 277 -2.16 -0.78 -31.80
N ILE A 278 -2.82 0.31 -31.40
CA ILE A 278 -4.29 0.42 -31.47
C ILE A 278 -4.68 1.00 -32.83
N CYS A 279 -5.60 0.33 -33.52
CA CYS A 279 -6.18 0.84 -34.76
C CYS A 279 -7.30 1.84 -34.44
N HIS A 280 -7.30 2.98 -35.13
CA HIS A 280 -8.30 4.04 -34.98
C HIS A 280 -9.39 4.02 -36.06
N GLY A 281 -9.53 2.90 -36.78
CA GLY A 281 -10.49 2.72 -37.88
C GLY A 281 -9.80 2.48 -39.21
N CYS A 282 -10.06 1.32 -39.83
CA CYS A 282 -9.54 0.95 -41.14
C CYS A 282 -10.57 0.08 -41.89
N GLU A 283 -10.25 -0.33 -43.12
CA GLU A 283 -11.10 -1.19 -43.93
C GLU A 283 -11.50 -2.49 -43.21
N LEU A 284 -10.62 -3.07 -42.39
CA LEU A 284 -10.93 -4.28 -41.60
C LEU A 284 -11.99 -4.00 -40.52
N CYS A 285 -11.93 -2.85 -39.86
CA CYS A 285 -12.94 -2.44 -38.88
C CYS A 285 -14.30 -2.24 -39.55
N LEU A 286 -14.31 -1.52 -40.68
CA LEU A 286 -15.52 -1.19 -41.43
C LEU A 286 -16.18 -2.41 -42.07
N ALA A 287 -15.39 -3.30 -42.68
CA ALA A 287 -15.90 -4.52 -43.30
C ALA A 287 -16.57 -5.48 -42.29
N HIS A 288 -16.19 -5.38 -41.01
CA HIS A 288 -16.80 -6.15 -39.94
C HIS A 288 -18.10 -5.50 -39.42
N GLU A 289 -18.18 -4.16 -39.38
CA GLU A 289 -19.41 -3.43 -39.02
C GLU A 289 -20.54 -3.62 -40.06
N ILE A 290 -20.19 -3.79 -41.34
CA ILE A 290 -21.14 -3.91 -42.46
C ILE A 290 -21.70 -5.34 -42.63
N ARG A 291 -21.05 -6.37 -42.05
CA ARG A 291 -21.52 -7.77 -42.10
C ARG A 291 -22.61 -8.10 -41.06
N LYS A 292 -23.17 -7.07 -40.43
CA LYS A 292 -24.41 -7.13 -39.64
C LYS A 292 -25.63 -7.24 -40.57
#